data_AF-A0A844XR48-F1
#
_entry.id   AF-A0A844XR48-F1
#
_cell.length_a   1.000
_cell.length_b   1.000
_cell.length_c   1.000
_cell.angle_alpha   90.00
_cell.angle_beta   90.00
_cell.angle_gamma   90.00
#
_symmetry.space_group_name_H-M   'P 1'
#
loop_
_entity.id
_entity.type
_entity.pdbx_description
1 polymer ?
#
loop_
_entity_poly.entity_id
_entity_poly.type
_entity_poly.pdbx_seq_one_letter_code
_entity_poly.pdbx_strand_id
1 'polypeptide(L)'
;MVLLLSPTASFAHGNEKYGEEETRPTASEAVHTQPGHDMAVAVNEATSSATPEDHDDGQVESEGITGVLKSLHPATVHFPVALFLMAALTELFVMTRRTPEHEAAVRIMIYGGAAGGVLAALFGWIHTGLWFGGDTVMQVHRWNGMLISVLGMAAAWIAYRPSRSRAALRFLLFPIAALLIVQGFMGGELAHGLNHLKL
;
A
#
# COMPACT_ATOMS: atom_id res chain seq x y z
N MET A 1 28.61 27.50 22.57
CA MET A 1 27.80 27.34 23.80
C MET A 1 26.72 26.31 23.49
N VAL A 2 26.97 25.05 23.86
CA VAL A 2 26.11 23.89 23.57
C VAL A 2 25.06 23.79 24.66
N LEU A 3 23.78 23.81 24.30
CA LEU A 3 22.66 23.54 25.21
C LEU A 3 22.01 22.21 24.79
N LEU A 4 22.34 21.17 25.54
CA LEU A 4 21.67 19.87 25.52
C LEU A 4 20.45 19.95 26.46
N LEU A 5 19.24 19.75 25.94
CA LEU A 5 18.07 19.44 26.76
C LEU A 5 17.58 18.03 26.40
N SER A 6 17.72 17.12 27.36
CA SER A 6 17.15 15.77 27.34
C SER A 6 15.66 15.80 27.70
N PRO A 7 14.84 14.86 27.19
CA PRO A 7 13.41 14.79 27.50
C PRO A 7 13.14 14.03 28.80
N THR A 8 12.24 14.55 29.63
CA THR A 8 11.65 13.83 30.78
C THR A 8 10.43 13.03 30.31
N ALA A 9 10.50 11.70 30.41
CA ALA A 9 9.34 10.82 30.30
C ALA A 9 8.50 10.94 31.57
N SER A 10 7.19 11.16 31.42
CA SER A 10 6.21 11.05 32.50
C SER A 10 5.25 9.92 32.16
N PHE A 11 5.35 8.82 32.90
CA PHE A 11 4.32 7.78 33.02
C PHE A 11 3.85 7.81 34.47
N ALA A 12 2.56 8.08 34.68
CA ALA A 12 1.90 7.84 35.96
C ALA A 12 0.49 7.28 35.70
N HIS A 13 0.31 6.05 36.19
CA HIS A 13 -0.87 5.20 36.14
C HIS A 13 -2.08 5.81 36.88
N GLY A 14 -3.28 5.53 36.39
CA GLY A 14 -4.54 5.75 37.10
C GLY A 14 -5.57 4.69 36.69
N ASN A 15 -5.51 3.53 37.34
CA ASN A 15 -6.44 2.41 37.20
C ASN A 15 -7.38 2.42 38.41
N GLU A 16 -8.59 2.93 38.21
CA GLU A 16 -9.64 2.91 39.23
C GLU A 16 -10.80 2.05 38.73
N LYS A 17 -10.92 0.85 39.32
CA LYS A 17 -12.10 0.01 39.29
C LYS A 17 -12.83 0.14 40.63
N TYR A 18 -14.06 0.61 40.59
CA TYR A 18 -15.13 0.46 41.59
C TYR A 18 -16.45 0.65 40.81
N GLY A 19 -17.54 -0.08 40.99
CA GLY A 19 -17.89 -1.16 41.89
C GLY A 19 -19.13 -1.85 41.32
N GLU A 20 -19.37 -3.06 41.79
CA GLU A 20 -20.51 -3.92 41.46
C GLU A 20 -21.80 -3.33 42.06
N GLU A 21 -22.88 -3.30 41.29
CA GLU A 21 -24.23 -3.35 41.85
C GLU A 21 -25.03 -4.42 41.10
N GLU A 22 -25.35 -5.45 41.87
CA GLU A 22 -26.08 -6.65 41.54
C GLU A 22 -27.58 -6.34 41.49
N THR A 23 -28.25 -6.62 40.36
CA THR A 23 -29.68 -6.94 40.36
C THR A 23 -29.94 -8.07 39.36
N ARG A 24 -30.31 -9.22 39.91
CA ARG A 24 -30.66 -10.48 39.24
C ARG A 24 -32.13 -10.49 38.75
N PRO A 25 -32.55 -11.50 37.96
CA PRO A 25 -33.37 -11.34 36.76
C PRO A 25 -34.86 -11.60 36.98
N THR A 26 -35.69 -11.13 36.05
CA THR A 26 -37.07 -11.63 35.87
C THR A 26 -37.17 -12.44 34.59
N ALA A 27 -37.39 -13.74 34.76
CA ALA A 27 -37.83 -14.67 33.74
C ALA A 27 -39.27 -14.36 33.31
N SER A 28 -39.57 -14.54 32.01
CA SER A 28 -40.89 -14.97 31.56
C SER A 28 -40.71 -15.97 30.42
N GLU A 29 -41.38 -17.10 30.62
CA GLU A 29 -41.38 -18.35 29.90
C GLU A 29 -42.59 -18.42 28.95
N ALA A 30 -42.43 -19.06 27.79
CA ALA A 30 -43.43 -19.81 26.99
C ALA A 30 -42.82 -20.10 25.59
N VAL A 31 -42.18 -21.25 25.31
CA VAL A 31 -42.73 -22.59 24.98
C VAL A 31 -43.57 -22.64 23.69
N HIS A 32 -43.02 -23.26 22.63
CA HIS A 32 -43.74 -24.23 21.79
C HIS A 32 -42.78 -25.21 21.09
N THR A 33 -43.29 -26.40 20.78
CA THR A 33 -42.62 -27.72 20.73
C THR A 33 -42.61 -28.39 19.35
N GLN A 34 -41.45 -29.01 18.97
CA GLN A 34 -41.21 -30.32 18.26
C GLN A 34 -41.88 -30.62 16.88
N PRO A 35 -41.48 -31.67 16.09
CA PRO A 35 -40.32 -32.59 16.17
C PRO A 35 -39.58 -32.95 14.83
N GLY A 36 -38.34 -33.45 14.96
CA GLY A 36 -37.88 -34.74 14.40
C GLY A 36 -37.35 -34.87 12.96
N HIS A 37 -36.05 -35.13 12.81
CA HIS A 37 -35.55 -36.32 12.08
C HIS A 37 -34.04 -36.54 12.31
N ASP A 38 -33.75 -37.65 12.98
CA ASP A 38 -32.42 -38.24 13.15
C ASP A 38 -32.03 -38.98 11.86
N MET A 39 -30.75 -38.93 11.46
CA MET A 39 -30.06 -40.06 10.82
C MET A 39 -28.55 -39.89 11.01
N ALA A 40 -28.04 -40.56 12.05
CA ALA A 40 -26.63 -40.96 12.14
C ALA A 40 -26.44 -42.24 11.32
N VAL A 41 -25.41 -42.28 10.47
CA VAL A 41 -24.81 -43.53 10.00
C VAL A 41 -23.30 -43.40 10.13
N ALA A 42 -22.77 -44.04 11.17
CA ALA A 42 -21.38 -44.42 11.27
C ALA A 42 -21.22 -45.81 10.63
N VAL A 43 -20.23 -45.97 9.74
CA VAL A 43 -19.62 -47.27 9.42
C VAL A 43 -18.10 -47.07 9.42
N ASN A 44 -17.44 -48.01 10.08
CA ASN A 44 -16.05 -47.99 10.52
C ASN A 44 -15.13 -48.81 9.58
N GLU A 45 -13.86 -48.41 9.52
CA GLU A 45 -12.61 -49.14 9.23
C GLU A 45 -12.51 -50.26 8.17
N ALA A 46 -11.52 -50.13 7.25
CA ALA A 46 -10.35 -51.02 7.20
C ALA A 46 -9.30 -50.57 6.15
N THR A 47 -8.08 -50.39 6.65
CA THR A 47 -6.74 -50.34 6.02
C THR A 47 -6.53 -50.97 4.63
N SER A 48 -5.76 -50.28 3.79
CA SER A 48 -4.78 -50.89 2.86
C SER A 48 -3.60 -49.95 2.63
N SER A 49 -2.42 -50.56 2.69
CA SER A 49 -1.06 -50.04 2.76
C SER A 49 -0.48 -49.43 1.48
N ALA A 50 0.64 -48.72 1.69
CA ALA A 50 1.79 -48.51 0.79
C ALA A 50 1.90 -47.17 0.03
N THR A 51 2.79 -46.32 0.53
CA THR A 51 3.60 -45.32 -0.20
C THR A 51 4.66 -46.03 -1.06
N PRO A 52 5.13 -45.48 -2.22
CA PRO A 52 5.99 -44.29 -2.20
C PRO A 52 5.84 -43.30 -3.36
N GLU A 53 6.24 -42.06 -3.06
CA GLU A 53 6.79 -41.05 -3.97
C GLU A 53 5.92 -40.57 -5.14
N ASP A 54 5.36 -39.37 -4.97
CA ASP A 54 5.18 -38.44 -6.08
C ASP A 54 5.72 -37.06 -5.64
N HIS A 55 6.45 -36.43 -6.55
CA HIS A 55 7.35 -35.30 -6.34
C HIS A 55 6.64 -34.05 -5.80
N ASP A 56 6.96 -33.66 -4.56
CA ASP A 56 6.64 -32.35 -3.98
C ASP A 56 7.89 -31.45 -3.95
N ASP A 57 8.44 -31.16 -5.13
CA ASP A 57 9.55 -30.19 -5.28
C ASP A 57 9.04 -28.79 -5.71
N GLY A 58 7.72 -28.63 -5.88
CA GLY A 58 7.11 -27.41 -6.44
C GLY A 58 6.47 -26.46 -5.44
N GLN A 59 6.14 -26.91 -4.22
CA GLN A 59 5.34 -26.11 -3.29
C GLN A 59 6.18 -25.26 -2.34
N VAL A 60 7.37 -25.73 -1.95
CA VAL A 60 8.23 -25.05 -0.97
C VAL A 60 8.90 -23.79 -1.54
N GLU A 61 9.25 -23.76 -2.82
CA GLU A 61 9.77 -22.53 -3.46
C GLU A 61 8.68 -21.46 -3.65
N SER A 62 7.44 -21.90 -3.90
CA SER A 62 6.32 -20.99 -4.16
C SER A 62 5.92 -20.19 -2.92
N GLU A 63 5.99 -20.77 -1.70
CA GLU A 63 5.76 -20.05 -0.45
C GLU A 63 6.84 -18.99 -0.18
N GLY A 64 8.10 -19.30 -0.50
CA GLY A 64 9.22 -18.37 -0.37
C GLY A 64 9.11 -17.17 -1.32
N ILE A 65 8.87 -17.43 -2.61
CA ILE A 65 8.80 -16.37 -3.63
C ILE A 65 7.53 -15.51 -3.43
N THR A 66 6.38 -16.11 -3.12
CA THR A 66 5.15 -15.36 -2.85
C THR A 66 5.21 -14.58 -1.53
N GLY A 67 5.86 -15.11 -0.49
CA GLY A 67 6.12 -14.40 0.77
C GLY A 67 7.05 -13.20 0.59
N VAL A 68 8.10 -13.34 -0.22
CA VAL A 68 9.00 -12.23 -0.57
C VAL A 68 8.29 -11.18 -1.41
N LEU A 69 7.48 -11.58 -2.40
CA LEU A 69 6.68 -10.66 -3.23
C LEU A 69 5.69 -9.85 -2.38
N LYS A 70 5.03 -10.47 -1.40
CA LYS A 70 4.14 -9.78 -0.45
C LYS A 70 4.91 -8.77 0.43
N SER A 71 6.12 -9.12 0.87
CA SER A 71 6.95 -8.22 1.71
C SER A 71 7.61 -7.09 0.91
N LEU A 72 7.89 -7.30 -0.37
CA LEU A 72 8.43 -6.27 -1.27
C LEU A 72 7.35 -5.36 -1.83
N HIS A 73 6.08 -5.78 -1.79
CA HIS A 73 4.94 -5.02 -2.31
C HIS A 73 4.89 -3.58 -1.77
N PRO A 74 4.99 -3.30 -0.45
CA PRO A 74 4.99 -1.93 0.05
C PRO A 74 6.13 -1.09 -0.53
N ALA A 75 7.34 -1.67 -0.65
CA ALA A 75 8.49 -0.97 -1.18
C ALA A 75 8.33 -0.64 -2.67
N THR A 76 7.84 -1.59 -3.49
CA THR A 76 7.75 -1.38 -4.95
C THR A 76 6.70 -0.35 -5.34
N VAL A 77 5.60 -0.23 -4.60
CA VAL A 77 4.56 0.79 -4.89
C VAL A 77 4.78 2.12 -4.19
N HIS A 78 5.35 2.16 -2.97
CA HIS A 78 5.49 3.42 -2.21
C HIS A 78 6.83 4.13 -2.46
N PHE A 79 7.89 3.39 -2.78
CA PHE A 79 9.19 3.99 -3.06
C PHE A 79 9.17 5.01 -4.22
N PRO A 80 8.50 4.76 -5.35
CA PRO A 80 8.43 5.74 -6.45
C PRO A 80 7.67 7.00 -6.03
N VAL A 81 6.64 6.85 -5.20
CA VAL A 81 5.84 7.97 -4.66
C VAL A 81 6.75 8.88 -3.84
N ALA A 82 7.50 8.31 -2.89
CA ALA A 82 8.42 9.06 -2.04
C ALA A 82 9.49 9.79 -2.89
N LEU A 83 10.07 9.12 -3.88
CA LEU A 83 11.09 9.73 -4.74
C LEU A 83 10.56 10.90 -5.56
N PHE A 84 9.40 10.79 -6.20
CA PHE A 84 8.84 11.89 -6.97
C PHE A 84 8.41 13.07 -6.08
N LEU A 85 7.83 12.81 -4.90
CA LEU A 85 7.49 13.86 -3.95
C LEU A 85 8.75 14.57 -3.43
N MET A 86 9.78 13.81 -3.07
CA MET A 86 11.07 14.39 -2.65
C MET A 86 11.78 15.13 -3.79
N ALA A 87 11.65 14.66 -5.04
CA ALA A 87 12.17 15.38 -6.20
C ALA A 87 11.48 16.74 -6.36
N ALA A 88 10.14 16.79 -6.23
CA ALA A 88 9.38 18.03 -6.31
C ALA A 88 9.72 18.99 -5.16
N LEU A 89 9.83 18.49 -3.93
CA LEU A 89 10.24 19.28 -2.76
C LEU A 89 11.66 19.82 -2.92
N THR A 90 12.60 18.99 -3.37
CA THR A 90 13.99 19.42 -3.62
C THR A 90 14.06 20.45 -4.74
N GLU A 91 13.28 20.29 -5.82
CA GLU A 91 13.21 21.27 -6.90
C GLU A 91 12.62 22.61 -6.42
N LEU A 92 11.71 22.62 -5.42
CA LEU A 92 11.23 23.85 -4.78
C LEU A 92 12.37 24.57 -4.03
N PHE A 93 13.24 23.83 -3.34
CA PHE A 93 14.45 24.43 -2.74
C PHE A 93 15.41 24.98 -3.80
N VAL A 94 15.57 24.28 -4.93
CA VAL A 94 16.37 24.76 -6.08
C VAL A 94 15.84 26.09 -6.64
N MET A 95 14.53 26.37 -6.55
CA MET A 95 13.97 27.67 -6.95
C MET A 95 14.51 28.84 -6.11
N THR A 96 14.83 28.60 -4.83
CA THR A 96 15.35 29.63 -3.93
C THR A 96 16.87 29.63 -3.86
N ARG A 97 17.49 28.44 -3.83
CA ARG A 97 18.94 28.25 -3.73
C ARG A 97 19.40 27.17 -4.69
N ARG A 98 19.85 27.62 -5.86
CA ARG A 98 20.33 26.74 -6.93
C ARG A 98 21.78 26.32 -6.65
N THR A 99 21.99 25.05 -6.32
CA THR A 99 23.34 24.45 -6.21
C THR A 99 23.45 23.16 -7.03
N PRO A 100 24.65 22.79 -7.52
CA PRO A 100 24.84 21.57 -8.30
C PRO A 100 24.42 20.29 -7.57
N GLU A 101 24.55 20.26 -6.24
CA GLU A 101 24.21 19.12 -5.39
C GLU A 101 22.70 18.89 -5.35
N HIS A 102 21.91 19.95 -5.12
CA HIS A 102 20.45 19.85 -5.15
C HIS A 102 19.95 19.44 -6.54
N GLU A 103 20.57 19.98 -7.59
CA GLU A 103 20.24 19.59 -8.97
C GLU A 103 20.54 18.11 -9.26
N ALA A 104 21.65 17.59 -8.75
CA ALA A 104 22.01 16.19 -8.88
C ALA A 104 21.03 15.29 -8.09
N ALA A 105 20.67 15.69 -6.86
CA ALA A 105 19.70 14.99 -6.03
C ALA A 105 18.33 14.88 -6.73
N VAL A 106 17.80 15.97 -7.28
CA VAL A 106 16.55 15.97 -8.07
C VAL A 106 16.64 14.98 -9.23
N ARG A 107 17.74 14.97 -9.99
CA ARG A 107 17.91 14.05 -11.12
C ARG A 107 17.90 12.58 -10.69
N ILE A 108 18.63 12.24 -9.63
CA ILE A 108 18.68 10.87 -9.11
C ILE A 108 17.29 10.43 -8.64
N MET A 109 16.57 11.28 -7.92
CA MET A 109 15.20 11.00 -7.47
C MET A 109 14.23 10.82 -8.64
N ILE A 110 14.34 11.64 -9.70
CA ILE A 110 13.53 11.46 -10.92
C ILE A 110 13.80 10.11 -11.58
N TYR A 111 15.07 9.72 -11.73
CA TYR A 111 15.39 8.43 -12.37
C TYR A 111 14.89 7.24 -11.54
N GLY A 112 15.12 7.26 -10.23
CA GLY A 112 14.61 6.22 -9.34
C GLY A 112 13.07 6.20 -9.31
N GLY A 113 12.43 7.37 -9.28
CA GLY A 113 10.98 7.51 -9.33
C GLY A 113 10.40 6.99 -10.64
N ALA A 114 11.03 7.29 -11.78
CA ALA A 114 10.59 6.83 -13.09
C ALA A 114 10.74 5.31 -13.24
N ALA A 115 11.90 4.75 -12.87
CA ALA A 115 12.11 3.31 -12.90
C ALA A 115 11.11 2.59 -11.97
N GLY A 116 10.96 3.09 -10.74
CA GLY A 116 10.01 2.55 -9.79
C GLY A 116 8.55 2.70 -10.24
N GLY A 117 8.19 3.82 -10.88
CA GLY A 117 6.84 4.08 -11.38
C GLY A 117 6.46 3.16 -12.54
N VAL A 118 7.42 2.76 -13.38
CA VAL A 118 7.22 1.72 -14.39
C VAL A 118 6.96 0.37 -13.71
N LEU A 119 7.77 -0.01 -12.73
CA LEU A 119 7.57 -1.26 -11.98
C LEU A 119 6.23 -1.30 -11.25
N ALA A 120 5.85 -0.19 -10.59
CA ALA A 120 4.56 -0.07 -9.90
C ALA A 120 3.39 -0.20 -10.88
N ALA A 121 3.45 0.45 -12.05
CA ALA A 121 2.44 0.31 -13.08
C ALA A 121 2.32 -1.14 -13.57
N LEU A 122 3.44 -1.79 -13.89
CA LEU A 122 3.47 -3.20 -14.33
C LEU A 122 2.86 -4.13 -13.28
N PHE A 123 3.26 -3.99 -12.02
CA PHE A 123 2.73 -4.80 -10.92
C PHE A 123 1.25 -4.53 -10.67
N GLY A 124 0.80 -3.28 -10.83
CA GLY A 124 -0.63 -2.95 -10.80
C GLY A 124 -1.42 -3.72 -11.86
N TRP A 125 -0.97 -3.74 -13.11
CA TRP A 125 -1.62 -4.49 -14.19
C TRP A 125 -1.59 -6.00 -14.01
N ILE A 126 -0.49 -6.55 -13.49
CA ILE A 126 -0.39 -7.98 -13.16
C ILE A 126 -1.36 -8.32 -12.03
N HIS A 127 -1.46 -7.48 -10.99
CA HIS A 127 -2.29 -7.71 -9.82
C HIS A 127 -3.79 -7.62 -10.13
N THR A 128 -4.22 -6.64 -10.94
CA THR A 128 -5.64 -6.48 -11.31
C THR A 128 -6.04 -7.29 -12.55
N GLY A 129 -5.08 -7.87 -13.24
CA GLY A 129 -5.25 -8.45 -14.57
C GLY A 129 -5.50 -7.41 -15.67
N LEU A 130 -5.56 -7.89 -16.92
CA LEU A 130 -5.92 -7.10 -18.12
C LEU A 130 -7.42 -6.75 -18.20
N TRP A 131 -8.16 -6.95 -17.11
CA TRP A 131 -9.58 -6.63 -17.05
C TRP A 131 -9.77 -5.10 -16.99
N PHE A 132 -10.69 -4.56 -17.79
CA PHE A 132 -10.99 -3.12 -17.85
C PHE A 132 -12.23 -2.71 -17.04
N GLY A 133 -12.88 -3.67 -16.37
CA GLY A 133 -14.00 -3.36 -15.48
C GLY A 133 -13.54 -2.83 -14.12
N GLY A 134 -14.51 -2.61 -13.24
CA GLY A 134 -14.34 -1.92 -11.95
C GLY A 134 -15.26 -0.72 -11.85
N ASP A 135 -15.44 -0.21 -10.64
CA ASP A 135 -16.11 1.07 -10.44
C ASP A 135 -15.27 2.24 -11.01
N THR A 136 -15.86 3.43 -11.03
CA THR A 136 -15.18 4.63 -11.55
C THR A 136 -13.88 4.92 -10.81
N VAL A 137 -13.83 4.68 -9.49
CA VAL A 137 -12.62 4.91 -8.67
C VAL A 137 -11.48 4.01 -9.11
N MET A 138 -11.75 2.72 -9.31
CA MET A 138 -10.77 1.76 -9.82
C MET A 138 -10.25 2.14 -11.21
N GLN A 139 -11.13 2.56 -12.12
CA GLN A 139 -10.73 2.97 -13.46
C GLN A 139 -9.82 4.21 -13.43
N VAL A 140 -10.21 5.23 -12.67
CA VAL A 140 -9.42 6.47 -12.53
C VAL A 140 -8.08 6.16 -11.84
N HIS A 141 -8.07 5.34 -10.79
CA HIS A 141 -6.85 4.93 -10.08
C HIS A 141 -5.83 4.28 -11.01
N ARG A 142 -6.27 3.37 -11.90
CA ARG A 142 -5.38 2.67 -12.83
C ARG A 142 -4.82 3.58 -13.91
N TRP A 143 -5.69 4.37 -14.55
CA TRP A 143 -5.26 5.30 -15.61
C TRP A 143 -4.39 6.43 -15.07
N ASN A 144 -4.67 6.93 -13.86
CA ASN A 144 -3.83 7.90 -13.20
C ASN A 144 -2.43 7.34 -12.87
N GLY A 145 -2.36 6.09 -12.37
CA GLY A 145 -1.08 5.40 -12.17
C GLY A 145 -0.26 5.26 -13.45
N MET A 146 -0.90 4.90 -14.56
CA MET A 146 -0.26 4.86 -15.88
C MET A 146 0.23 6.22 -16.35
N LEU A 147 -0.60 7.26 -16.19
CA LEU A 147 -0.24 8.63 -16.53
C LEU A 147 0.98 9.10 -15.75
N ILE A 148 1.02 8.87 -14.44
CA ILE A 148 2.17 9.20 -13.58
C ILE A 148 3.44 8.51 -14.09
N SER A 149 3.35 7.23 -14.45
CA SER A 149 4.49 6.46 -14.97
C SER A 149 5.03 7.07 -16.29
N VAL A 150 4.14 7.40 -17.23
CA VAL A 150 4.50 8.04 -18.51
C VAL A 150 5.11 9.43 -18.30
N LEU A 151 4.50 10.26 -17.44
CA LEU A 151 5.03 11.58 -17.10
C LEU A 151 6.39 11.48 -16.39
N GLY A 152 6.57 10.47 -15.53
CA GLY A 152 7.84 10.16 -14.88
C GLY A 152 8.95 9.84 -15.87
N MET A 153 8.66 9.00 -16.87
CA MET A 153 9.60 8.72 -17.97
C MET A 153 9.92 9.98 -18.79
N ALA A 154 8.91 10.81 -19.07
CA ALA A 154 9.13 12.09 -19.75
C ALA A 154 10.01 13.03 -18.91
N ALA A 155 9.82 13.07 -17.59
CA ALA A 155 10.65 13.86 -16.67
C ALA A 155 12.09 13.35 -16.65
N ALA A 156 12.31 12.04 -16.61
CA ALA A 156 13.64 11.42 -16.71
C ALA A 156 14.33 11.76 -18.04
N TRP A 157 13.59 11.71 -19.15
CA TRP A 157 14.11 12.10 -20.47
C TRP A 157 14.52 13.58 -20.54
N ILE A 158 13.74 14.47 -19.91
CA ILE A 158 14.08 15.89 -19.82
C ILE A 158 15.30 16.09 -18.92
N ALA A 159 15.35 15.42 -17.77
CA ALA A 159 16.45 15.49 -16.81
C ALA A 159 17.79 15.02 -17.39
N TYR A 160 17.77 14.13 -18.38
CA TYR A 160 18.95 13.66 -19.10
C TYR A 160 19.58 14.73 -20.02
N ARG A 161 18.79 15.70 -20.51
CA ARG A 161 19.27 16.68 -21.49
C ARG A 161 19.81 17.94 -20.79
N PRO A 162 21.12 18.26 -20.89
CA PRO A 162 21.73 19.39 -20.18
C PRO A 162 21.17 20.76 -20.55
N SER A 163 20.62 20.92 -21.77
CA SER A 163 20.21 22.21 -22.32
C SER A 163 18.72 22.54 -22.19
N ARG A 164 17.91 21.65 -21.58
CA ARG A 164 16.46 21.87 -21.51
C ARG A 164 16.10 22.78 -20.33
N SER A 165 15.13 23.68 -20.56
CA SER A 165 14.63 24.61 -19.54
C SER A 165 14.17 23.88 -18.29
N ARG A 166 14.71 24.26 -17.13
CA ARG A 166 14.25 23.82 -15.80
C ARG A 166 12.75 24.05 -15.60
N ALA A 167 12.17 25.03 -16.28
CA ALA A 167 10.72 25.22 -16.29
C ALA A 167 9.99 23.98 -16.80
N ALA A 168 10.47 23.34 -17.88
CA ALA A 168 9.84 22.13 -18.42
C ALA A 168 9.89 20.96 -17.42
N LEU A 169 10.98 20.82 -16.67
CA LEU A 169 11.11 19.82 -15.62
C LEU A 169 10.13 20.10 -14.47
N ARG A 170 9.96 21.36 -14.06
CA ARG A 170 8.97 21.79 -13.06
C ARG A 170 7.53 21.56 -13.52
N PHE A 171 7.25 21.86 -14.79
CA PHE A 171 5.95 21.61 -15.42
C PHE A 171 5.60 20.13 -15.49
N LEU A 172 6.55 19.21 -15.35
CA LEU A 172 6.27 17.78 -15.19
C LEU A 172 6.22 17.38 -13.70
N LEU A 173 7.21 17.79 -12.91
CA LEU A 173 7.34 17.36 -11.52
C LEU A 173 6.17 17.77 -10.63
N PHE A 174 5.72 19.03 -10.70
CA PHE A 174 4.66 19.50 -9.80
C PHE A 174 3.32 18.83 -10.11
N PRO A 175 2.90 18.67 -11.38
CA PRO A 175 1.73 17.85 -11.70
C PRO A 175 1.89 16.40 -11.28
N ILE A 176 3.05 15.76 -11.48
CA ILE A 176 3.30 14.39 -10.99
C ILE A 176 3.07 14.31 -9.47
N ALA A 177 3.61 15.25 -8.69
CA ALA A 177 3.41 15.30 -7.25
C ALA A 177 1.94 15.44 -6.86
N ALA A 178 1.18 16.30 -7.54
CA ALA A 178 -0.26 16.44 -7.31
C ALA A 178 -1.03 15.16 -7.65
N LEU A 179 -0.74 14.54 -8.81
CA LEU A 179 -1.36 13.28 -9.23
C LEU A 179 -1.06 12.14 -8.25
N LEU A 180 0.13 12.13 -7.63
CA LEU A 180 0.50 11.15 -6.60
C LEU A 180 -0.31 11.31 -5.30
N ILE A 181 -0.62 12.54 -4.89
CA ILE A 181 -1.49 12.79 -3.73
C ILE A 181 -2.89 12.22 -4.03
N VAL A 182 -3.42 12.50 -5.23
CA VAL A 182 -4.71 11.95 -5.67
C VAL A 182 -4.65 10.43 -5.78
N GLN A 183 -3.56 9.86 -6.30
CA GLN A 183 -3.34 8.42 -6.38
C GLN A 183 -3.38 7.75 -5.01
N GLY A 184 -2.74 8.36 -4.01
CA GLY A 184 -2.74 7.90 -2.63
C GLY A 184 -4.13 7.93 -2.01
N PHE A 185 -4.88 9.02 -2.23
CA PHE A 185 -6.27 9.13 -1.77
C PHE A 185 -7.15 8.03 -2.35
N MET A 186 -7.14 7.85 -3.68
CA MET A 186 -7.92 6.78 -4.34
C MET A 186 -7.47 5.38 -3.91
N GLY A 187 -6.17 5.17 -3.68
CA GLY A 187 -5.66 3.91 -3.15
C GLY A 187 -6.21 3.61 -1.76
N GLY A 188 -6.35 4.63 -0.91
CA GLY A 188 -6.99 4.53 0.40
C GLY A 188 -8.48 4.17 0.29
N GLU A 189 -9.20 4.77 -0.66
CA GLU A 189 -10.61 4.46 -0.92
C GLU A 189 -10.82 3.03 -1.40
N LEU A 190 -9.95 2.53 -2.28
CA LEU A 190 -10.01 1.14 -2.75
C LEU A 190 -9.70 0.12 -1.64
N ALA A 191 -8.82 0.48 -0.70
CA ALA A 191 -8.43 -0.41 0.39
C ALA A 191 -9.40 -0.40 1.58
N HIS A 192 -10.04 0.74 1.87
CA HIS A 192 -10.83 0.93 3.09
C HIS A 192 -12.29 1.32 2.84
N GLY A 193 -12.69 1.54 1.59
CA GLY A 193 -14.02 2.01 1.19
C GLY A 193 -14.13 3.54 1.04
N LEU A 194 -15.26 3.98 0.49
CA LEU A 194 -15.56 5.40 0.28
C LEU A 194 -15.53 6.19 1.60
N ASN A 195 -15.05 7.43 1.55
CA ASN A 195 -14.94 8.34 2.70
C ASN A 195 -14.11 7.79 3.88
N HIS A 196 -13.08 7.00 3.61
CA HIS A 196 -12.20 6.45 4.66
C HIS A 196 -11.54 7.52 5.55
N LEU A 197 -11.31 8.74 5.02
CA LEU A 197 -10.76 9.87 5.79
C LEU A 197 -11.79 10.62 6.64
N LYS A 198 -13.08 10.29 6.55
CA LYS A 198 -14.19 10.97 7.26
C LYS A 198 -14.10 12.52 7.17
N LEU A 199 -13.71 13.04 6.01
CA LEU A 199 -13.64 14.48 5.71
C LEU A 199 -15.00 15.02 5.28
#